data_AF-U2KTI5-F1
#
_entry.id   AF-U2KTI5-F1
#
_cell.length_a   1.000
_cell.length_b   1.000
_cell.length_c   1.000
_cell.angle_alpha   90.00
_cell.angle_beta   90.00
_cell.angle_gamma   90.00
#
_symmetry.space_group_name_H-M   'P 1'
#
loop_
_entity.id
_entity.type
_entity.pdbx_description
1 polymer ?
#
loop_
_entity_poly.entity_id
_entity_poly.type
_entity_poly.pdbx_seq_one_letter_code
_entity_poly.pdbx_strand_id
1 'polypeptide(L)'
;MKQLRLILVIILSACWVGSWAKGKQTITINGLTIGKSAKKITFSGEKAMITYADGSKQTENMGLIQLSFTYSTNGGIKKIETAGQKLVDNRLYNLNGQYVGTTLNGLSKGVYIVNGKKVVVK
;
A
#
# COMPACT_ATOMS: atom_id res chain seq x y z
N MET A 1 45.69 -37.34 4.35
CA MET A 1 44.36 -37.19 4.99
C MET A 1 44.18 -35.92 5.85
N LYS A 2 45.19 -35.05 6.03
CA LYS A 2 45.05 -33.83 6.87
C LYS A 2 44.60 -32.57 6.11
N GLN A 3 44.86 -32.46 4.81
CA GLN A 3 44.42 -31.31 3.99
C GLN A 3 42.96 -31.44 3.48
N LEU A 4 42.41 -32.66 3.50
CA LEU A 4 41.05 -32.93 3.02
C LEU A 4 39.96 -32.56 4.05
N ARG A 5 40.33 -32.46 5.34
CA ARG A 5 39.42 -32.03 6.42
C ARG A 5 39.32 -30.51 6.56
N LEU A 6 40.26 -29.76 5.97
CA LEU A 6 40.25 -28.29 6.03
C LEU A 6 39.34 -27.66 4.95
N ILE A 7 39.16 -28.34 3.82
CA ILE A 7 38.29 -27.87 2.72
C ILE A 7 36.80 -28.14 3.02
N LEU A 8 36.48 -29.13 3.85
CA LEU A 8 35.10 -29.44 4.21
C LEU A 8 34.51 -28.47 5.27
N VAL A 9 35.35 -27.75 6.02
CA VAL A 9 34.91 -26.80 7.05
C VAL A 9 34.60 -25.41 6.47
N ILE A 10 35.21 -25.04 5.34
CA ILE A 10 34.99 -23.73 4.69
C ILE A 10 33.67 -23.72 3.88
N ILE A 11 33.16 -24.87 3.45
CA ILE A 11 31.91 -24.96 2.67
C ILE A 11 30.66 -24.91 3.57
N LEU A 12 30.79 -25.20 4.88
CA LEU A 12 29.67 -25.18 5.83
C LEU A 12 29.49 -23.85 6.59
N SER A 13 30.38 -22.85 6.41
CA SER A 13 30.30 -21.57 7.15
C SER A 13 29.66 -20.41 6.38
N ALA A 14 29.11 -20.63 5.18
CA ALA A 14 28.55 -19.55 4.36
C ALA A 14 27.02 -19.45 4.40
N CYS A 15 26.33 -20.32 5.16
CA CYS A 15 24.89 -20.19 5.34
C CYS A 15 24.57 -19.19 6.46
N TRP A 16 24.93 -17.92 6.25
CA TRP A 16 24.26 -16.82 6.95
C TRP A 16 22.83 -16.73 6.40
N VAL A 17 21.94 -17.51 7.02
CA VAL A 17 20.50 -17.30 6.95
C VAL A 17 20.16 -16.02 7.71
N GLY A 18 20.47 -14.87 7.10
CA GLY A 18 19.88 -13.61 7.51
C GLY A 18 18.36 -13.77 7.41
N SER A 19 17.66 -13.69 8.54
CA SER A 19 16.20 -13.55 8.52
C SER A 19 15.89 -12.18 7.95
N TRP A 20 15.61 -12.13 6.65
CA TRP A 20 15.07 -10.96 6.01
C TRP A 20 13.64 -10.79 6.55
N ALA A 21 13.38 -9.65 7.21
CA ALA A 21 12.01 -9.18 7.39
C ALA A 21 11.27 -9.33 6.05
N LYS A 22 9.95 -9.62 6.06
CA LYS A 22 9.10 -9.82 4.85
C LYS A 22 9.24 -8.63 3.88
N GLY A 23 10.35 -8.64 3.14
CA GLY A 23 10.78 -7.61 2.24
C GLY A 23 9.93 -7.82 1.00
N LYS A 24 9.00 -6.90 0.80
CA LYS A 24 8.16 -6.87 -0.39
C LYS A 24 8.97 -6.61 -1.66
N GLN A 25 10.26 -6.30 -1.55
CA GLN A 25 11.18 -6.06 -2.67
C GLN A 25 11.99 -7.32 -2.97
N THR A 26 11.98 -7.75 -4.21
CA THR A 26 12.82 -8.83 -4.74
C THR A 26 13.73 -8.25 -5.82
N ILE A 27 15.03 -8.48 -5.68
CA ILE A 27 16.05 -8.07 -6.66
C ILE A 27 16.60 -9.34 -7.30
N THR A 28 16.60 -9.38 -8.62
CA THR A 28 17.21 -10.47 -9.39
C THR A 28 18.25 -9.87 -10.31
N ILE A 29 19.45 -10.43 -10.34
CA ILE A 29 20.54 -10.04 -11.24
C ILE A 29 21.01 -11.28 -11.97
N ASN A 30 20.96 -11.26 -13.31
CA ASN A 30 21.34 -12.39 -14.15
C ASN A 30 20.61 -13.70 -13.74
N GLY A 31 19.32 -13.58 -13.39
CA GLY A 31 18.50 -14.70 -12.92
C GLY A 31 18.71 -15.13 -11.47
N LEU A 32 19.70 -14.57 -10.76
CA LEU A 32 19.98 -14.88 -9.36
C LEU A 32 19.31 -13.89 -8.41
N THR A 33 18.54 -14.40 -7.46
CA THR A 33 17.92 -13.58 -6.41
C THR A 33 18.98 -13.06 -5.45
N ILE A 34 19.05 -11.74 -5.30
CA ILE A 34 19.91 -11.08 -4.35
C ILE A 34 19.11 -10.87 -3.06
N GLY A 35 19.52 -11.54 -1.99
CA GLY A 35 19.04 -11.27 -0.63
C GLY A 35 19.63 -9.96 -0.14
N LYS A 36 19.21 -8.82 -0.70
CA LYS A 36 19.49 -7.45 -0.26
C LYS A 36 18.33 -6.55 -0.66
N SER A 37 18.24 -5.38 -0.04
CA SER A 37 17.28 -4.34 -0.43
C SER A 37 17.99 -3.17 -1.08
N ALA A 38 17.41 -2.61 -2.14
CA ALA A 38 17.99 -1.49 -2.88
C ALA A 38 17.68 -0.17 -2.15
N LYS A 39 18.70 0.66 -1.96
CA LYS A 39 18.61 2.00 -1.39
C LYS A 39 18.62 3.07 -2.48
N LYS A 40 19.43 2.90 -3.52
CA LYS A 40 19.56 3.84 -4.65
C LYS A 40 19.93 3.06 -5.91
N ILE A 41 19.39 3.47 -7.04
CA ILE A 41 19.82 2.98 -8.35
C ILE A 41 20.30 4.18 -9.17
N THR A 42 21.46 4.06 -9.82
CA THR A 42 21.98 5.08 -10.72
C THR A 42 22.28 4.45 -12.07
N PHE A 43 21.90 5.14 -13.14
CA PHE A 43 22.05 4.68 -14.51
C PHE A 43 23.17 5.47 -15.19
N SER A 44 24.04 4.78 -15.94
CA SER A 44 25.10 5.39 -16.73
C SER A 44 25.35 4.55 -17.98
N GLY A 45 25.01 5.10 -19.15
CA GLY A 45 24.98 4.34 -20.39
C GLY A 45 24.07 3.11 -20.28
N GLU A 46 24.59 1.95 -20.64
CA GLU A 46 23.89 0.66 -20.60
C GLU A 46 23.91 -0.03 -19.22
N LYS A 47 24.59 0.58 -18.24
CA LYS A 47 24.80 -0.02 -16.91
C LYS A 47 23.97 0.67 -15.84
N ALA A 48 23.53 -0.11 -14.87
CA ALA A 48 22.92 0.38 -13.64
C ALA A 48 23.75 -0.06 -12.44
N MET A 49 23.99 0.86 -11.53
CA MET A 49 24.58 0.59 -10.22
C MET A 49 23.50 0.64 -9.15
N ILE A 50 23.34 -0.48 -8.46
CA ILE A 50 22.48 -0.60 -7.28
C ILE A 50 23.36 -0.35 -6.06
N THR A 51 22.99 0.64 -5.25
CA THR A 51 23.47 0.79 -3.88
C THR A 51 22.45 0.13 -2.97
N TYR A 52 22.88 -0.87 -2.21
CA TYR A 52 22.04 -1.61 -1.28
C TYR A 52 21.91 -0.88 0.06
N ALA A 53 20.95 -1.32 0.89
CA ALA A 53 20.70 -0.76 2.21
C ALA A 53 21.90 -0.88 3.16
N ASP A 54 22.70 -1.95 3.02
CA ASP A 54 23.96 -2.17 3.76
C ASP A 54 25.13 -1.31 3.25
N GLY A 55 24.90 -0.46 2.25
CA GLY A 55 25.90 0.42 1.64
C GLY A 55 26.77 -0.25 0.57
N SER A 56 26.67 -1.58 0.39
CA SER A 56 27.35 -2.27 -0.71
C SER A 56 26.79 -1.83 -2.07
N LYS A 57 27.60 -1.98 -3.12
CA LYS A 57 27.27 -1.53 -4.46
C LYS A 57 27.50 -2.65 -5.47
N GLN A 58 26.66 -2.72 -6.48
CA GLN A 58 26.81 -3.66 -7.58
C GLN A 58 26.40 -2.98 -8.89
N THR A 59 27.24 -3.11 -9.92
CA THR A 59 27.04 -2.49 -11.23
C THR A 59 26.92 -3.58 -12.28
N GLU A 60 25.79 -3.60 -13.00
CA GLU A 60 25.50 -4.61 -14.00
C GLU A 60 24.83 -3.97 -15.22
N ASN A 61 24.73 -4.74 -16.32
CA ASN A 61 23.94 -4.31 -17.46
C ASN A 61 22.46 -4.19 -17.05
N MET A 62 21.80 -3.12 -17.47
CA MET A 62 20.39 -2.86 -17.14
C MET A 62 19.46 -4.01 -17.54
N GLY A 63 19.74 -4.70 -18.65
CA GLY A 63 18.93 -5.82 -19.13
C GLY A 63 18.99 -7.06 -18.25
N LEU A 64 19.95 -7.14 -17.32
CA LEU A 64 20.11 -8.28 -16.41
C LEU A 64 19.50 -8.02 -15.03
N ILE A 65 19.06 -6.79 -14.75
CA ILE A 65 18.54 -6.38 -13.45
C ILE A 65 17.02 -6.39 -13.48
N GLN A 66 16.40 -7.12 -12.57
CA GLN A 66 14.97 -7.10 -12.32
C GLN A 66 14.69 -6.68 -10.88
N LEU A 67 13.72 -5.78 -10.73
CA LEU A 67 13.24 -5.31 -9.44
C LEU A 67 11.73 -5.53 -9.36
N SER A 68 11.29 -6.36 -8.41
CA SER A 68 9.88 -6.67 -8.20
C SER A 68 9.44 -6.19 -6.82
N PHE A 69 8.22 -5.66 -6.73
CA PHE A 69 7.62 -5.24 -5.47
C PHE A 69 6.25 -5.89 -5.28
N THR A 70 6.10 -6.68 -4.22
CA THR A 70 4.87 -7.39 -3.89
C THR A 70 4.16 -6.72 -2.72
N TYR A 71 3.18 -5.87 -3.01
CA TYR A 71 2.33 -5.29 -1.97
C TYR A 71 1.12 -6.18 -1.71
N SER A 72 0.82 -6.43 -0.42
CA SER A 72 -0.51 -6.94 -0.05
C SER A 72 -1.54 -5.89 -0.44
N THR A 73 -2.56 -6.32 -1.19
CA THR A 73 -3.56 -5.44 -1.79
C THR A 73 -4.45 -4.75 -0.75
N ASN A 74 -4.27 -4.99 0.54
CA ASN A 74 -5.09 -4.42 1.63
C ASN A 74 -4.86 -2.90 1.86
N GLY A 75 -3.91 -2.25 1.18
CA GLY A 75 -3.57 -0.83 1.42
C GLY A 75 -3.76 0.13 0.23
N GLY A 76 -4.28 -0.34 -0.91
CA GLY A 76 -4.54 0.52 -2.08
C GLY A 76 -5.94 1.15 -2.04
N ILE A 77 -6.13 2.28 -2.72
CA ILE A 77 -7.47 2.85 -2.95
C ILE A 77 -8.22 1.90 -3.90
N LYS A 78 -9.18 1.13 -3.38
CA LYS A 78 -9.86 0.06 -4.13
C LYS A 78 -11.12 0.48 -4.87
N LYS A 79 -11.78 1.55 -4.44
CA LYS A 79 -13.11 1.92 -4.93
C LYS A 79 -13.37 3.40 -4.68
N ILE A 80 -13.84 4.11 -5.69
CA ILE A 80 -14.55 5.37 -5.49
C ILE A 80 -15.96 4.96 -5.08
N GLU A 81 -16.31 5.11 -3.81
CA GLU A 81 -17.71 5.10 -3.42
C GLU A 81 -18.33 6.40 -3.92
N THR A 82 -18.78 6.41 -5.17
CA THR A 82 -19.84 7.35 -5.53
C THR A 82 -20.95 7.00 -4.56
N ALA A 83 -21.31 7.92 -3.66
CA ALA A 83 -22.46 7.77 -2.80
C ALA A 83 -23.66 7.51 -3.72
N GLY A 84 -23.94 6.23 -3.97
CA GLY A 84 -25.15 5.80 -4.64
C GLY A 84 -26.25 6.45 -3.84
N GLN A 85 -27.01 7.33 -4.50
CA GLN A 85 -28.07 8.13 -3.89
C GLN A 85 -28.96 7.24 -3.01
N LYS A 86 -28.64 7.15 -1.73
CA LYS A 86 -29.52 6.51 -0.76
C LYS A 86 -29.08 6.90 0.64
N LEU A 87 -29.75 7.90 1.18
CA LEU A 87 -30.83 7.62 2.11
C LEU A 87 -31.99 8.53 1.73
N VAL A 88 -33.17 7.95 1.49
CA VAL A 88 -34.42 8.70 1.64
C VAL A 88 -34.54 8.94 3.14
N ASP A 89 -33.79 9.92 3.62
CA ASP A 89 -33.80 10.31 5.02
C ASP A 89 -35.06 11.14 5.25
N ASN A 90 -36.12 10.45 5.65
CA ASN A 90 -37.39 11.06 6.01
C ASN A 90 -37.34 11.74 7.38
N ARG A 91 -36.19 11.80 8.06
CA ARG A 91 -36.06 12.59 9.28
C ARG A 91 -36.27 14.06 8.93
N LEU A 92 -37.15 14.69 9.69
CA LEU A 92 -37.40 16.11 9.62
C LEU A 92 -36.62 16.83 10.69
N TYR A 93 -36.09 17.97 10.30
CA TYR A 93 -35.40 18.88 11.19
C TYR A 93 -36.04 20.26 11.09
N ASN A 94 -36.10 20.98 12.22
CA ASN A 94 -36.40 22.41 12.17
C ASN A 94 -35.15 23.21 11.74
N LEU A 95 -35.28 24.53 11.60
CA LEU A 95 -34.18 25.41 11.16
C LEU A 95 -32.99 25.44 12.12
N ASN A 96 -33.18 25.05 13.38
CA ASN A 96 -32.10 24.91 14.36
C ASN A 96 -31.36 23.56 14.26
N GLY A 97 -31.74 22.71 13.29
CA GLY A 97 -31.17 21.38 13.10
C GLY A 97 -31.66 20.35 14.12
N GLN A 98 -32.72 20.63 14.87
CA GLN A 98 -33.29 19.69 15.84
C GLN A 98 -34.20 18.70 15.12
N TYR A 99 -34.08 17.41 15.44
CA TYR A 99 -34.96 16.36 14.92
C TYR A 99 -36.38 16.52 15.49
N VAL A 100 -37.39 16.51 14.61
CA VAL A 100 -38.80 16.74 14.98
C VAL A 100 -39.74 15.62 14.51
N GLY A 101 -39.21 14.54 13.94
CA GLY A 101 -40.00 13.37 13.55
C GLY A 101 -39.73 12.90 12.12
N THR A 102 -40.64 12.09 11.57
CA THR A 102 -40.55 11.50 10.23
C THR A 102 -41.71 11.88 9.30
N THR A 103 -42.67 12.68 9.78
CA THR A 103 -43.82 13.16 9.01
C THR A 103 -44.02 14.66 9.21
N LEU A 104 -44.54 15.34 8.18
CA LEU A 104 -44.95 16.75 8.23
C LEU A 104 -46.31 16.94 8.91
N ASN A 105 -47.12 15.87 8.99
CA ASN A 105 -48.47 15.94 9.53
C ASN A 105 -48.43 16.21 11.04
N GLY A 106 -49.18 17.22 11.49
CA GLY A 106 -49.24 17.61 12.90
C GLY A 106 -48.11 18.52 13.37
N LEU A 107 -47.17 18.90 12.49
CA LEU A 107 -46.20 19.94 12.78
C LEU A 107 -46.83 21.33 12.64
N SER A 108 -46.38 22.27 13.49
CA SER A 108 -46.77 23.68 13.39
C SER A 108 -46.35 24.28 12.04
N LYS A 109 -46.98 25.39 11.66
CA LYS A 109 -46.61 26.15 10.46
C LYS A 109 -45.15 26.61 10.54
N GLY A 110 -44.37 26.42 9.47
CA GLY A 110 -42.95 26.73 9.48
C GLY A 110 -42.14 26.07 8.37
N VAL A 111 -40.81 26.24 8.43
CA VAL A 111 -39.85 25.65 7.49
C VAL A 111 -39.13 24.47 8.12
N TYR A 112 -39.09 23.35 7.39
CA TYR A 112 -38.47 22.11 7.81
C TYR A 112 -37.46 21.63 6.78
N ILE A 113 -36.47 20.86 7.22
CA ILE A 113 -35.44 20.23 6.38
C ILE A 113 -35.72 18.73 6.32
N VAL A 114 -35.91 18.20 5.12
CA VAL A 114 -36.06 16.76 4.85
C VAL A 114 -35.18 16.39 3.66
N ASN A 115 -34.35 15.35 3.81
CA ASN A 115 -33.39 14.93 2.78
C ASN A 115 -32.58 16.10 2.17
N GLY A 116 -32.11 17.02 3.03
CA GLY A 116 -31.34 18.20 2.62
C GLY A 116 -32.12 19.31 1.90
N LYS A 117 -33.45 19.18 1.76
CA LYS A 117 -34.33 20.17 1.11
C LYS A 117 -35.22 20.88 2.12
N LYS A 118 -35.50 22.16 1.88
CA LYS A 118 -36.44 22.96 2.68
C LYS A 118 -37.88 22.73 2.21
N VAL A 119 -38.80 22.51 3.15
CA VAL A 119 -40.24 22.32 2.92
C VAL A 119 -41.03 23.22 3.85
N VAL A 120 -42.12 23.82 3.36
CA VAL A 120 -43.00 24.72 4.12
C VAL A 120 -44.29 24.00 4.52
N VAL A 121 -44.57 23.97 5.82
CA VAL A 121 -45.88 23.59 6.37
C VAL A 121 -46.72 24.86 6.54
N LYS A 122 -47.90 24.89 5.93
CA LYS A 122 -48.79 26.07 5.85
C LYS A 122 -49.90 26.06 6.89
#